data_AF-A0A955AV14-F1
#
_entry.id   AF-A0A955AV14-F1
#
_cell.length_a   1.000
_cell.length_b   1.000
_cell.length_c   1.000
_cell.angle_alpha   90.00
_cell.angle_beta   90.00
_cell.angle_gamma   90.00
#
_symmetry.space_group_name_H-M   'P 1'
#
loop_
_entity.id
_entity.type
_entity.pdbx_description
1 polymer ?
#
loop_
_entity_poly.entity_id
_entity_poly.type
_entity_poly.pdbx_seq_one_letter_code
_entity_poly.pdbx_strand_id
1 'polypeptide(L)' 'NPLTARVMVNRIWQSHFGRGFVINPANFGVQSPPPTHPALLDYLADEFVASGWSIKHMHRLIVSSHVYRLASSESA' A
#
# COMPACT_ATOMS: atom_id res chain seq x y z
N ASN A 1 -7.56 3.07 -13.11
CA ASN A 1 -7.91 1.78 -12.46
C ASN A 1 -7.40 1.74 -11.02
N PRO A 2 -8.21 2.19 -10.05
CA PRO A 2 -7.80 2.26 -8.64
C PRO A 2 -7.44 0.89 -8.04
N LEU A 3 -8.06 -0.19 -8.53
CA LEU A 3 -7.74 -1.57 -8.13
C LEU A 3 -6.31 -2.00 -8.49
N THR A 4 -5.84 -1.68 -9.70
CA THR A 4 -4.50 -2.06 -10.17
C THR A 4 -3.40 -1.38 -9.37
N ALA A 5 -3.59 -0.11 -9.02
CA ALA A 5 -2.65 0.66 -8.21
C ALA A 5 -2.54 0.06 -6.79
N ARG A 6 -3.68 -0.20 -6.14
CA ARG A 6 -3.72 -0.83 -4.81
C ARG A 6 -3.07 -2.22 -4.79
N VAL A 7 -3.28 -3.05 -5.82
CA VAL A 7 -2.63 -4.37 -5.96
C VAL A 7 -1.10 -4.23 -6.05
N MET A 8 -0.62 -3.31 -6.88
CA MET A 8 0.83 -3.09 -7.07
C MET A 8 1.48 -2.55 -5.80
N VAL A 9 0.87 -1.57 -5.15
CA VAL A 9 1.34 -1.04 -3.85
C VAL A 9 1.41 -2.15 -2.80
N ASN A 10 0.37 -3.00 -2.70
CA ASN A 10 0.37 -4.12 -1.77
C ASN A 10 1.52 -5.10 -2.05
N ARG A 11 1.86 -5.35 -3.33
CA ARG A 11 3.02 -6.18 -3.69
C ARG A 11 4.35 -5.54 -3.30
N ILE A 12 4.54 -4.25 -3.61
CA ILE A 12 5.76 -3.52 -3.23
C ILE A 12 5.93 -3.56 -1.70
N TRP A 13 4.85 -3.32 -0.96
CA TRP A 13 4.84 -3.37 0.49
C TRP A 13 5.15 -4.78 1.03
N GLN A 14 4.53 -5.82 0.48
CA GLN A 14 4.85 -7.22 0.80
C GLN A 14 6.34 -7.54 0.60
N SER A 15 6.96 -7.03 -0.46
CA SER A 15 8.39 -7.25 -0.73
C SER A 15 9.31 -6.59 0.31
N HIS A 16 8.89 -5.47 0.92
CA HIS A 16 9.70 -4.79 1.95
C HIS A 16 9.50 -5.35 3.35
N PHE A 17 8.25 -5.63 3.74
CA PHE A 17 7.90 -5.98 5.12
C PHE A 17 7.54 -7.45 5.31
N GLY A 18 7.53 -8.27 4.25
CA GLY A 18 7.10 -9.67 4.29
C GLY A 18 5.61 -9.88 4.53
N ARG A 19 4.86 -8.81 4.84
CA ARG A 19 3.41 -8.82 5.09
C ARG A 19 2.74 -7.66 4.37
N GLY A 20 1.69 -7.95 3.62
CA GLY A 20 0.90 -6.95 2.89
C GLY A 20 -0.17 -6.29 3.75
N PHE A 21 -0.74 -5.19 3.25
CA PHE A 21 -1.97 -4.60 3.78
C PHE A 21 -3.14 -5.58 3.65
N VAL A 22 -3.16 -6.32 2.55
CA VAL A 22 -4.12 -7.40 2.30
C VAL A 22 -3.35 -8.68 2.03
N ILE A 23 -3.73 -9.75 2.72
CA ILE A 23 -3.08 -11.07 2.60
C ILE A 23 -3.26 -11.63 1.19
N ASN A 24 -4.43 -11.41 0.57
CA ASN A 24 -4.72 -11.92 -0.76
C ASN A 24 -4.97 -10.80 -1.79
N PRO A 25 -3.98 -10.43 -2.62
CA PRO A 25 -4.14 -9.42 -3.67
C PRO A 25 -5.11 -9.84 -4.79
N ALA A 26 -5.51 -11.11 -4.88
CA ALA A 26 -6.51 -11.59 -5.85
C ALA A 26 -7.96 -11.33 -5.41
N ASN A 27 -8.20 -10.96 -4.15
CA ASN A 27 -9.54 -10.81 -3.57
C ASN A 27 -9.89 -9.35 -3.24
N PHE A 28 -9.40 -8.37 -4.02
CA PHE A 28 -9.98 -7.03 -3.97
C PHE A 28 -11.43 -7.10 -4.51
N GLY A 29 -12.40 -7.39 -3.63
CA GLY A 29 -13.81 -7.27 -4.01
C GLY A 29 -14.84 -8.09 -3.24
N VAL A 30 -14.50 -9.19 -2.54
CA VAL A 30 -15.59 -10.04 -1.97
C VAL A 30 -15.33 -10.61 -0.57
N GLN A 31 -14.12 -11.05 -0.21
CA GLN A 31 -13.89 -11.72 1.10
C GLN A 31 -12.45 -11.55 1.63
N SER A 32 -11.92 -10.33 1.60
CA SER A 32 -10.66 -10.05 2.29
C SER A 32 -10.95 -9.48 3.68
N PRO A 33 -10.27 -9.95 4.74
CA PRO A 33 -10.30 -9.24 6.02
C PRO A 33 -9.92 -7.77 5.76
N PRO A 34 -10.52 -6.81 6.49
CA PRO A 34 -10.26 -5.40 6.26
C PRO A 34 -8.75 -5.15 6.24
N PRO A 35 -8.25 -4.38 5.26
CA PRO A 35 -6.83 -4.03 5.24
C PRO A 35 -6.47 -3.40 6.58
N THR A 36 -5.33 -3.78 7.14
CA THR A 36 -4.93 -3.30 8.47
C THR A 36 -4.89 -1.76 8.55
N HIS A 37 -4.61 -1.11 7.43
CA HIS A 37 -4.53 0.34 7.28
C HIS A 37 -5.10 0.76 5.91
N PRO A 38 -6.43 0.94 5.77
CA PRO A 38 -7.08 1.27 4.50
C PRO A 38 -6.67 2.65 3.99
N ALA A 39 -6.61 3.65 4.87
CA ALA A 39 -6.27 5.02 4.50
C ALA A 39 -4.83 5.12 3.96
N LEU A 40 -3.91 4.37 4.54
CA LEU A 40 -2.53 4.31 4.06
C LEU A 40 -2.42 3.61 2.69
N LEU A 41 -3.16 2.52 2.47
CA LEU A 41 -3.19 1.87 1.16
C LEU A 41 -3.70 2.81 0.08
N ASP A 42 -4.71 3.61 0.39
CA ASP A 42 -5.29 4.58 -0.53
C ASP A 42 -4.35 5.73 -0.84
N TYR A 43 -3.72 6.32 0.19
CA TYR A 43 -2.67 7.31 0.00
C TYR A 43 -1.53 6.81 -0.89
N LEU A 44 -1.04 5.60 -0.64
CA LEU A 44 0.03 5.01 -1.44
C LEU A 44 -0.40 4.70 -2.88
N ALA A 45 -1.65 4.25 -3.07
CA ALA A 45 -2.19 3.99 -4.40
C ALA A 45 -2.34 5.29 -5.21
N ASP A 46 -2.81 6.36 -4.58
CA ASP A 46 -2.92 7.68 -5.20
C ASP A 46 -1.55 8.25 -5.55
N GLU A 47 -0.58 8.18 -4.63
CA GLU A 47 0.80 8.62 -4.87
C GLU A 47 1.49 7.79 -5.96
N PHE A 48 1.18 6.49 -6.04
CA PHE A 48 1.69 5.63 -7.11
C PHE A 48 1.15 6.02 -8.49
N VAL A 49 -0.13 6.38 -8.58
CA VAL A 49 -0.72 6.90 -9.82
C VAL A 49 -0.16 8.29 -10.15
N ALA A 50 -0.07 9.18 -9.16
CA ALA A 50 0.43 10.55 -9.32
C ALA A 50 1.91 10.58 -9.74
N SER A 51 2.72 9.65 -9.24
CA SER A 51 4.13 9.48 -9.65
C SER A 51 4.31 8.78 -11.00
N GLY A 52 3.22 8.52 -11.74
CA GLY A 52 3.28 7.89 -13.06
C GLY A 52 3.63 6.41 -13.01
N TRP A 53 3.16 5.68 -12.00
CA TRP A 53 3.42 4.25 -11.80
C TRP A 53 4.91 3.94 -11.52
N SER A 54 5.63 4.89 -10.94
CA SER A 54 7.06 4.76 -10.65
C SER A 54 7.33 3.89 -9.44
N ILE A 55 7.76 2.65 -9.69
CA ILE A 55 8.12 1.70 -8.63
C ILE A 55 9.27 2.26 -7.78
N LYS A 56 10.28 2.88 -8.40
CA LYS A 56 11.42 3.50 -7.68
C LYS A 56 10.98 4.62 -6.73
N HIS A 57 9.95 5.38 -7.10
CA HIS A 57 9.35 6.39 -6.22
C HIS A 57 8.73 5.74 -4.98
N MET A 58 7.95 4.68 -5.18
CA MET A 58 7.36 3.91 -4.08
C MET A 58 8.39 3.29 -3.15
N HIS A 59 9.45 2.69 -3.69
CA HIS A 59 10.54 2.18 -2.84
C HIS A 59 11.09 3.31 -1.96
N ARG A 60 11.38 4.48 -2.55
CA ARG A 60 11.89 5.63 -1.81
C ARG A 60 10.91 6.12 -0.76
N LEU A 61 9.63 6.25 -1.09
CA LEU A 61 8.58 6.70 -0.18
C LEU A 61 8.42 5.77 1.02
N ILE A 62 8.49 4.45 0.78
CA ILE A 62 8.41 3.43 1.81
C ILE A 62 9.64 3.48 2.72
N VAL A 63 10.85 3.61 2.18
CA VAL A 63 12.08 3.67 2.99
C VAL A 63 12.35 5.06 3.62
N SER A 64 11.75 6.14 3.11
CA SER A 64 12.03 7.52 3.55
C SER A 64 11.28 7.94 4.83
N SER A 65 10.88 7.00 5.68
CA SER A 65 10.34 7.24 7.03
C SER A 65 8.91 7.83 7.12
N HIS A 66 8.29 8.29 6.03
CA HIS A 66 6.94 8.88 6.12
C HIS A 66 5.85 7.83 6.33
N VAL A 67 5.97 6.68 5.67
CA VAL A 67 4.93 5.66 5.69
C VAL A 67 4.91 4.88 7.02
N TYR A 68 6.07 4.67 7.62
CA TYR A 68 6.19 4.01 8.92
C TYR A 68 5.53 4.83 10.04
N ARG A 69 5.67 6.16 10.00
CA ARG A 69 5.00 7.07 10.97
C ARG A 69 3.49 7.10 10.77
N LEU A 70 3.01 7.10 9.53
CA LEU A 70 1.57 7.10 9.21
C LEU A 70 0.90 5.80 9.65
N ALA A 71 1.56 4.64 9.44
CA ALA A 71 1.09 3.34 9.92
C ALA A 71 1.07 3.25 11.45
N SER A 72 2.02 3.92 12.13
CA SER A 72 2.09 3.91 13.60
C SER A 72 1.08 4.84 14.27
N SER A 73 0.57 5.88 13.58
CA SER A 73 -0.39 6.84 14.16
C SER A 73 -1.86 6.43 14.03
N GLU A 74 -2.18 5.43 13.20
CA GLU A 74 -3.56 4.96 12.98
C GLU A 74 -3.98 3.87 14.00
N SER A 75 -3.16 3.65 15.05
CA SER A 75 -3.42 2.69 16.15
C SER A 75 -3.93 3.35 17.45
N ALA A 76 -4.56 4.53 17.38
CA ALA A 76 -5.12 5.23 18.55
C ALA A 76 -6.64 5.34 18.47
#